data_AF-A0A1H8WSL1-F1
#
_entry.id   AF-A0A1H8WSL1-F1
#
_cell.length_a   1.000
_cell.length_b   1.000
_cell.length_c   1.000
_cell.angle_alpha   90.00
_cell.angle_beta   90.00
_cell.angle_gamma   90.00
#
_symmetry.space_group_name_H-M   'P 1'
#
loop_
_entity.id
_entity.type
_entity.pdbx_description
1 polymer ?
#
loop_
_entity_poly.entity_id
_entity_poly.type
_entity_poly.pdbx_seq_one_letter_code
_entity_poly.pdbx_strand_id
1 'polypeptide(L)'
;AVALTQTLRSVADAHGLLVMVNGTWSANDGGGYPNAAQSGNALADGGFVEHHDGQIGYFGPYGCSSQWAAQSPVTRGAAINYAVTDTAAGLREYVDSGCYAYVNQQSSYNGTVAPWGSFHPTGLPSRVAY
;
A
#
# COMPACT_ATOMS: atom_id res chain seq x y z
N ALA A 1 11.00 -1.86 -14.37
CA ALA A 1 9.94 -1.56 -13.39
C ALA A 1 9.30 -0.18 -13.62
N VAL A 2 10.06 0.91 -13.75
CA VAL A 2 9.51 2.29 -13.89
C VAL A 2 8.40 2.43 -14.95
N ALA A 3 8.62 1.98 -16.19
CA ALA A 3 7.62 2.09 -17.25
C ALA A 3 6.30 1.37 -16.93
N LEU A 4 6.37 0.20 -16.28
CA LEU A 4 5.18 -0.53 -15.84
C LEU A 4 4.40 0.28 -14.80
N THR A 5 5.08 0.85 -13.82
CA THR A 5 4.39 1.64 -12.78
C THR A 5 3.87 2.97 -13.32
N GLN A 6 4.52 3.58 -14.31
CA GLN A 6 3.98 4.73 -15.05
C GLN A 6 2.70 4.35 -15.80
N THR A 7 2.66 3.19 -16.47
CA THR A 7 1.44 2.68 -17.11
C THR A 7 0.33 2.45 -16.09
N LEU A 8 0.62 1.80 -14.96
CA LEU A 8 -0.35 1.57 -13.89
C LEU A 8 -0.89 2.90 -13.33
N ARG A 9 -0.01 3.88 -13.08
CA ARG A 9 -0.39 5.22 -12.62
C ARG A 9 -1.30 5.92 -13.61
N SER A 10 -0.95 5.91 -14.89
CA SER A 10 -1.76 6.54 -15.95
C SER A 10 -3.16 5.92 -16.06
N VAL A 11 -3.26 4.59 -16.00
CA VAL A 11 -4.56 3.90 -15.99
C VAL A 11 -5.35 4.27 -14.73
N ALA A 12 -4.69 4.28 -13.58
CA ALA A 12 -5.35 4.61 -12.33
C ALA A 12 -5.88 6.06 -12.30
N ASP A 13 -5.11 7.02 -12.82
CA ASP A 13 -5.55 8.41 -12.93
C ASP A 13 -6.74 8.57 -13.86
N ALA A 14 -6.72 7.88 -15.01
CA ALA A 14 -7.82 7.93 -15.98
C ALA A 14 -9.14 7.34 -15.44
N HIS A 15 -9.07 6.48 -14.44
CA HIS A 15 -10.22 5.73 -13.92
C HIS A 15 -10.53 6.00 -12.45
N GLY A 16 -9.86 6.96 -11.81
CA GLY A 16 -10.07 7.28 -10.40
C GLY A 16 -9.70 6.13 -9.45
N LEU A 17 -8.67 5.36 -9.80
CA LEU A 17 -8.20 4.21 -9.02
C LEU A 17 -6.95 4.56 -8.21
N LEU A 18 -6.64 3.68 -7.26
CA LEU A 18 -5.41 3.71 -6.47
C LEU A 18 -4.41 2.70 -7.02
N VAL A 19 -3.12 3.05 -7.02
CA VAL A 19 -2.01 2.13 -7.27
C VAL A 19 -1.35 1.84 -5.94
N MET A 20 -1.33 0.56 -5.56
CA MET A 20 -0.70 0.09 -4.32
C MET A 20 0.44 -0.84 -4.68
N VAL A 21 1.55 -0.76 -3.95
CA VAL A 21 2.67 -1.72 -4.10
C VAL A 21 2.73 -2.67 -2.91
N ASN A 22 2.55 -3.96 -3.17
CA ASN A 22 2.94 -5.02 -2.25
C ASN A 22 4.31 -5.55 -2.71
N GLY A 23 5.38 -5.01 -2.14
CA GLY A 23 6.75 -5.32 -2.56
C GLY A 23 7.81 -5.13 -1.47
N THR A 24 7.37 -4.86 -0.24
CA THR A 24 8.24 -4.74 0.93
C THR A 24 8.49 -6.12 1.50
N TRP A 25 9.31 -6.91 0.81
CA TRP A 25 9.61 -8.31 1.18
C TRP A 25 10.57 -8.40 2.37
N SER A 26 11.54 -7.50 2.42
CA SER A 26 12.42 -7.28 3.57
C SER A 26 12.99 -5.87 3.52
N ALA A 27 13.67 -5.49 4.61
CA ALA A 27 14.44 -4.25 4.66
C ALA A 27 15.52 -4.13 3.56
N ASN A 28 15.97 -5.26 3.00
CA ASN A 28 17.08 -5.31 2.06
C ASN A 28 16.62 -5.56 0.61
N ASP A 29 15.39 -6.04 0.40
CA ASP A 29 14.91 -6.52 -0.90
C ASP A 29 14.15 -5.47 -1.71
N GLY A 30 14.25 -4.20 -1.30
CA GLY A 30 13.82 -3.08 -2.12
C GLY A 30 12.31 -2.89 -2.15
N GLY A 31 11.75 -2.50 -1.00
CA GLY A 31 10.61 -1.59 -0.98
C GLY A 31 11.07 -0.24 -1.53
N GLY A 32 11.21 -0.15 -2.85
CA GLY A 32 11.77 0.96 -3.63
C GLY A 32 12.15 2.22 -2.84
N TYR A 33 13.46 2.43 -2.65
CA TYR A 33 14.02 3.66 -2.08
C TYR A 33 13.42 4.92 -2.73
N PRO A 34 13.43 6.07 -2.03
CA PRO A 34 12.79 7.29 -2.47
C PRO A 34 13.53 7.99 -3.61
N ASN A 35 13.40 7.40 -4.79
CA ASN A 35 13.82 8.03 -6.01
C ASN A 35 12.86 7.65 -7.13
N ALA A 36 11.96 8.56 -7.47
CA ALA A 36 11.01 8.38 -8.57
C ALA A 36 11.68 8.19 -9.95
N ALA A 37 12.93 8.62 -10.11
CA ALA A 37 13.70 8.40 -11.35
C ALA A 37 14.34 7.00 -11.42
N GLN A 38 14.44 6.28 -10.29
CA GLN A 38 15.07 4.95 -10.21
C GLN A 38 14.08 3.85 -9.83
N SER A 39 13.02 4.20 -9.09
CA SER A 39 12.05 3.30 -8.49
C SER A 39 10.65 3.66 -8.95
N GLY A 40 10.04 2.76 -9.73
CA GLY A 40 8.65 2.93 -10.19
C GLY A 40 7.65 3.00 -9.04
N ASN A 41 7.97 2.39 -7.90
CA ASN A 41 7.09 2.33 -6.73
C ASN A 41 6.77 3.71 -6.14
N ALA A 42 7.61 4.73 -6.37
CA ALA A 42 7.35 6.10 -5.90
C ALA A 42 6.11 6.76 -6.57
N LEU A 43 5.57 6.14 -7.62
CA LEU A 43 4.33 6.60 -8.28
C LEU A 43 3.05 6.04 -7.62
N ALA A 44 3.18 5.11 -6.68
CA ALA A 44 2.05 4.51 -6.01
C ALA A 44 1.45 5.44 -4.95
N ASP A 45 0.17 5.21 -4.62
CA ASP A 45 -0.56 5.86 -3.52
C ASP A 45 -0.10 5.38 -2.15
N GLY A 46 0.54 4.22 -2.08
CA GLY A 46 1.07 3.65 -0.84
C GLY A 46 1.61 2.24 -1.03
N GLY A 47 2.13 1.70 0.07
CA GLY A 47 2.67 0.36 0.17
C GLY A 47 1.91 -0.54 1.14
N PHE A 48 2.23 -1.84 1.10
CA PHE A 48 1.70 -2.86 1.98
C PHE A 48 2.83 -3.59 2.72
N VAL A 49 2.79 -3.59 4.05
CA VAL A 49 3.73 -4.35 4.90
C VAL A 49 3.04 -5.60 5.42
N GLU A 50 3.64 -6.76 5.22
CA GLU A 50 3.03 -8.06 5.51
C GLU A 50 3.88 -8.84 6.53
N HIS A 51 3.38 -9.01 7.76
CA HIS A 51 3.98 -9.83 8.83
C HIS A 51 5.40 -9.43 9.23
N HIS A 52 5.66 -8.12 9.35
CA HIS A 52 6.94 -7.55 9.76
C HIS A 52 6.89 -6.89 11.14
N ASP A 53 6.46 -7.64 12.15
CA ASP A 53 6.47 -7.22 13.55
C ASP A 53 7.89 -6.85 14.02
N GLY A 54 8.03 -5.77 14.79
CA GLY A 54 9.30 -5.29 15.35
C GLY A 54 10.22 -4.57 14.35
N GLN A 55 9.73 -4.31 13.13
CA GLN A 55 10.53 -3.71 12.05
C GLN A 55 10.11 -2.27 11.71
N ILE A 56 9.40 -1.57 12.61
CA ILE A 56 8.98 -0.18 12.36
C ILE A 56 10.15 0.78 12.18
N GLY A 57 11.31 0.49 12.76
CA GLY A 57 12.52 1.29 12.55
C GLY A 57 12.92 1.38 11.07
N TYR A 58 12.62 0.33 10.29
CA TYR A 58 12.82 0.33 8.84
C TYR A 58 11.58 0.82 8.10
N PHE A 59 10.41 0.23 8.38
CA PHE A 59 9.20 0.48 7.59
C PHE A 59 8.48 1.79 7.94
N GLY A 60 8.62 2.30 9.16
CA GLY A 60 8.01 3.55 9.62
C GLY A 60 8.42 4.76 8.79
N PRO A 61 9.73 5.05 8.64
CA PRO A 61 10.19 6.13 7.75
C PRO A 61 9.71 5.98 6.30
N TYR A 62 9.55 4.73 5.83
CA TYR A 62 9.03 4.45 4.50
C TYR A 62 7.53 4.74 4.39
N GLY A 63 6.72 4.27 5.35
CA GLY A 63 5.29 4.56 5.41
C GLY A 63 4.99 6.05 5.57
N CYS A 64 5.81 6.78 6.32
CA CYS A 64 5.66 8.23 6.50
C CYS A 64 6.29 9.07 5.36
N SER A 65 6.83 8.43 4.31
CA SER A 65 7.48 9.16 3.22
C SER A 65 6.47 9.98 2.41
N SER A 66 6.77 11.25 2.19
CA SER A 66 5.95 12.16 1.37
C SER A 66 5.96 11.86 -0.13
N GLN A 67 6.73 10.85 -0.56
CA GLN A 67 6.74 10.42 -1.95
C GLN A 67 5.44 9.73 -2.36
N TRP A 68 4.80 9.05 -1.42
CA TRP A 68 3.56 8.31 -1.69
C TRP A 68 2.49 9.28 -2.10
N ALA A 69 1.67 8.86 -3.07
CA ALA A 69 0.55 9.65 -3.56
C ALA A 69 0.94 11.04 -4.13
N ALA A 70 2.23 11.39 -4.23
CA ALA A 70 2.67 12.73 -4.62
C ALA A 70 2.16 13.15 -6.00
N GLN A 71 2.00 12.17 -6.90
CA GLN A 71 1.49 12.38 -8.26
C GLN A 71 0.01 11.99 -8.41
N SER A 72 -0.65 11.54 -7.35
CA SER A 72 -2.00 11.01 -7.44
C SER A 72 -3.05 12.12 -7.35
N PRO A 73 -3.86 12.31 -8.40
CA PRO A 73 -4.99 13.23 -8.36
C PRO A 73 -6.12 12.71 -7.46
N VAL A 74 -6.18 11.39 -7.23
CA VAL A 74 -7.25 10.72 -6.46
C VAL A 74 -7.07 10.97 -4.97
N THR A 75 -5.86 10.77 -4.46
CA THR A 75 -5.54 10.91 -3.04
C THR A 75 -5.00 12.29 -2.69
N ARG A 76 -4.64 13.11 -3.69
CA ARG A 76 -4.16 14.49 -3.52
C ARG A 76 -2.95 14.56 -2.58
N GLY A 77 -2.01 13.64 -2.73
CA GLY A 77 -0.81 13.56 -1.88
C GLY A 77 -1.01 12.87 -0.54
N ALA A 78 -2.22 12.38 -0.22
CA ALA A 78 -2.46 11.61 0.99
C ALA A 78 -2.08 10.14 0.78
N ALA A 79 -0.96 9.72 1.36
CA ALA A 79 -0.51 8.33 1.30
C ALA A 79 -1.53 7.38 1.95
N ILE A 80 -1.74 6.21 1.36
CA ILE A 80 -2.60 5.16 1.92
C ILE A 80 -1.76 3.91 2.12
N ASN A 81 -1.01 3.85 3.23
CA ASN A 81 -0.21 2.67 3.56
C ASN A 81 -0.98 1.68 4.43
N TYR A 82 -0.73 0.40 4.19
CA TYR A 82 -1.37 -0.71 4.88
C TYR A 82 -0.33 -1.59 5.57
N ALA A 83 -0.70 -2.14 6.72
CA ALA A 83 0.10 -3.16 7.38
C ALA A 83 -0.79 -4.32 7.87
N VAL A 84 -0.28 -5.54 7.73
CA VAL A 84 -0.78 -6.73 8.42
C VAL A 84 0.34 -7.26 9.30
N THR A 85 -0.01 -7.62 10.53
CA THR A 85 0.93 -8.01 11.59
C THR A 85 0.56 -9.38 12.16
N ASP A 86 1.53 -10.12 12.68
CA ASP A 86 1.28 -11.43 13.29
C ASP A 86 0.69 -11.30 14.70
N THR A 87 1.20 -10.32 15.45
CA THR A 87 0.94 -10.19 16.88
C THR A 87 0.22 -8.88 17.22
N ALA A 88 -0.43 -8.86 18.38
CA ALA A 88 -1.01 -7.64 18.94
C ALA A 88 0.08 -6.60 19.32
N ALA A 89 1.34 -7.02 19.47
CA ALA A 89 2.45 -6.09 19.68
C ALA A 89 2.81 -5.38 18.38
N GLY A 90 2.93 -6.12 17.27
CA GLY A 90 3.11 -5.54 15.94
C GLY A 90 1.96 -4.60 15.54
N LEU A 91 0.71 -5.01 15.76
CA LEU A 91 -0.45 -4.15 15.50
C LEU A 91 -0.30 -2.78 16.18
N ARG A 92 0.03 -2.77 17.48
CA ARG A 92 0.22 -1.52 18.24
C ARG A 92 1.40 -0.72 17.71
N GLU A 93 2.54 -1.35 17.45
CA GLU A 93 3.74 -0.70 16.91
C GLU A 93 3.43 0.09 15.62
N TYR A 94 2.74 -0.52 14.66
CA TYR A 94 2.41 0.13 13.39
C TYR A 94 1.31 1.19 13.54
N VAL A 95 0.32 0.98 14.41
CA VAL A 95 -0.69 1.99 14.74
C VAL A 95 -0.05 3.21 15.40
N ASP A 96 0.80 3.00 16.40
CA ASP A 96 1.44 4.05 17.18
C ASP A 96 2.43 4.88 16.33
N SER A 97 2.92 4.33 15.21
CA SER A 97 3.75 5.07 14.26
C SER A 97 3.04 6.23 13.58
N GLY A 98 1.71 6.17 13.44
CA GLY A 98 0.92 7.15 12.68
C GLY A 98 1.18 7.17 11.17
N CYS A 99 2.02 6.27 10.63
CA CYS A 99 2.42 6.25 9.22
C CYS A 99 1.49 5.42 8.32
N TYR A 100 0.58 4.63 8.91
CA TYR A 100 -0.25 3.66 8.21
C TYR A 100 -1.72 4.05 8.33
N ALA A 101 -2.40 4.12 7.18
CA ALA A 101 -3.83 4.42 7.12
C ALA A 101 -4.66 3.26 7.68
N TYR A 102 -4.16 2.03 7.59
CA TYR A 102 -4.84 0.85 8.10
C TYR A 102 -3.85 -0.22 8.56
N VAL A 103 -4.10 -0.79 9.74
CA VAL A 103 -3.28 -1.85 10.32
C VAL A 103 -4.20 -2.95 10.84
N ASN A 104 -3.92 -4.18 10.42
CA ASN A 104 -4.63 -5.37 10.88
C ASN A 104 -3.70 -6.37 11.54
N GLN A 105 -4.27 -7.23 12.38
CA GLN A 105 -3.59 -8.42 12.88
C GLN A 105 -4.16 -9.66 12.17
N GLN A 106 -3.27 -10.46 11.61
CA GLN A 106 -3.57 -11.80 11.09
C GLN A 106 -2.56 -12.77 11.70
N SER A 107 -2.95 -13.46 12.78
CA SER A 107 -2.06 -14.40 13.47
C SER A 107 -1.88 -15.74 12.76
N SER A 108 -2.60 -15.98 11.65
CA SER A 108 -2.49 -17.21 10.86
C SER A 108 -2.88 -17.00 9.40
N TYR A 109 -2.07 -17.55 8.50
CA TYR A 109 -2.41 -17.70 7.07
C TYR A 109 -3.45 -18.80 6.82
N ASN A 110 -3.64 -19.72 7.77
CA ASN A 110 -4.54 -20.88 7.60
C ASN A 110 -5.99 -20.56 7.98
N GLY A 111 -6.32 -19.29 8.24
CA GLY A 111 -7.71 -18.88 8.39
C GLY A 111 -8.45 -19.09 7.07
N THR A 112 -9.59 -19.77 7.12
CA THR A 112 -10.51 -19.81 5.98
C THR A 112 -10.94 -18.37 5.71
N VAL A 113 -10.37 -17.73 4.69
CA VAL A 113 -10.86 -16.43 4.23
C VAL A 113 -12.31 -16.67 3.82
N ALA A 114 -13.25 -15.89 4.35
CA ALA A 114 -14.62 -15.92 3.84
C ALA A 114 -14.52 -15.80 2.31
N PRO A 115 -15.14 -16.70 1.53
CA PRO A 115 -15.06 -16.64 0.09
C PRO A 115 -15.36 -15.20 -0.35
N TRP A 116 -14.52 -14.65 -1.22
CA TRP A 116 -14.87 -13.43 -1.93
C TRP A 116 -16.31 -13.63 -2.40
N GLY A 117 -17.21 -12.75 -1.97
CA GLY A 117 -18.61 -12.83 -2.37
C GLY A 117 -18.71 -12.92 -3.90
N SER A 118 -19.86 -13.32 -4.43
CA SER A 118 -20.04 -13.43 -5.88
C SER A 118 -19.46 -12.22 -6.61
N PHE A 119 -18.45 -12.46 -7.46
CA PHE A 119 -17.86 -11.41 -8.27
C PHE A 119 -18.96 -10.79 -9.13
N HIS A 120 -19.21 -9.50 -8.94
CA HIS A 120 -20.14 -8.78 -9.81
C HIS A 120 -19.48 -8.64 -11.20
N PRO A 121 -20.19 -8.96 -12.30
CA PRO A 121 -19.65 -8.81 -13.66
C PRO A 121 -19.32 -7.35 -14.03
N THR A 122 -19.81 -6.39 -13.25
CA THR A 122 -19.46 -4.96 -13.32
C THR A 122 -19.16 -4.47 -11.90
N GLY A 123 -17.90 -4.13 -11.62
CA GLY A 123 -17.40 -4.00 -10.24
C GLY A 123 -16.43 -2.85 -10.00
N LEU A 124 -16.60 -1.70 -10.65
CA LEU A 124 -16.14 -0.45 -10.04
C LEU A 124 -17.34 0.19 -9.31
N PRO A 125 -17.14 0.79 -8.12
CA PRO A 125 -18.19 1.54 -7.43
C PRO A 125 -18.83 2.54 -8.39
N SER A 126 -20.12 2.37 -8.70
CA SER A 126 -20.86 3.11 -9.72
C SER A 126 -21.21 4.56 -9.33
N ARG A 127 -20.42 5.19 -8.44
CA ARG A 127 -20.65 6.55 -7.93
C ARG A 127 -19.54 7.55 -8.31
N VAL A 128 -18.66 7.21 -9.24
CA VAL A 128 -17.87 8.23 -9.94
C VAL A 128 -18.77 8.81 -11.03
N ALA A 129 -19.52 9.86 -10.69
CA ALA A 129 -20.23 10.66 -11.66
C ALA A 129 -19.21 11.52 -12.42
N TYR A 130 -19.22 11.44 -13.76
CA TYR A 130 -18.51 12.36 -14.65
C TYR A 130 -19.15 13.75 -14.62
#